data_AF-A0ABC9S820-F1
#
_entry.id   AF-A0ABC9S820-F1
#
_cell.length_a   1.000
_cell.length_b   1.000
_cell.length_c   1.000
_cell.angle_alpha   90.00
_cell.angle_beta   90.00
_cell.angle_gamma   90.00
#
_symmetry.space_group_name_H-M   'P 1'
#
loop_
_entity.id
_entity.type
_entity.pdbx_description
1 polymer ?
#
loop_
_entity_poly.entity_id
_entity_poly.type
_entity_poly.pdbx_seq_one_letter_code
_entity_poly.pdbx_strand_id
1 'polypeptide(L)'
;MRQKQVDALLVHDITKLYCTKPLGCVVLFSKDTDFVPVLEAAWEKGFEVFIANIQESPNSVPSDLKKSCNVRELSVAEIVDNLPKNQYTPKKKNFSSNEPFNNPFKDQLFKKN
;
A
#
# COMPACT_ATOMS: atom_id res chain seq x y z
N MET A 1 10.03 1.35 16.74
CA MET A 1 8.65 1.01 17.18
C MET A 1 7.61 1.34 16.13
N ARG A 2 7.52 2.59 15.60
CA ARG A 2 6.48 2.96 14.62
C ARG A 2 6.50 2.17 13.30
N GLN A 3 7.68 1.85 12.75
CA GLN A 3 7.78 1.09 11.50
C GLN A 3 7.16 -0.31 11.63
N LYS A 4 7.57 -1.07 12.66
CA LYS A 4 7.01 -2.39 12.97
C LYS A 4 5.49 -2.41 13.17
N GLN A 5 4.89 -1.31 13.63
CA GLN A 5 3.43 -1.19 13.75
C GLN A 5 2.76 -1.09 12.38
N VAL A 6 3.36 -0.34 11.46
CA VAL A 6 2.88 -0.25 10.08
C VAL A 6 3.04 -1.60 9.38
N ASP A 7 4.18 -2.28 9.57
CA ASP A 7 4.43 -3.58 8.95
C ASP A 7 3.40 -4.63 9.41
N ALA A 8 3.10 -4.68 10.71
CA ALA A 8 2.07 -5.57 11.25
C ALA A 8 0.67 -5.28 10.69
N LEU A 9 0.31 -4.00 10.49
CA LEU A 9 -0.96 -3.63 9.86
C LEU A 9 -1.01 -4.05 8.39
N LEU A 10 0.08 -3.88 7.65
CA LEU A 10 0.17 -4.34 6.26
C LEU A 10 0.05 -5.86 6.14
N VAL A 11 0.72 -6.63 7.01
CA VAL A 11 0.58 -8.09 7.07
C VAL A 11 -0.87 -8.48 7.32
N HIS A 12 -1.54 -7.83 8.28
CA HIS A 12 -2.94 -8.07 8.58
C HIS A 12 -3.84 -7.79 7.37
N ASP A 13 -3.64 -6.67 6.66
CA ASP A 13 -4.45 -6.30 5.51
C ASP A 13 -4.26 -7.26 4.33
N ILE A 14 -3.03 -7.70 4.06
CA ILE A 14 -2.74 -8.74 3.04
C ILE A 14 -3.42 -10.05 3.44
N THR A 15 -3.30 -10.45 4.71
CA THR A 15 -3.94 -11.67 5.26
C THR A 15 -5.45 -11.64 5.06
N LYS A 16 -6.07 -10.53 5.41
CA LYS A 16 -7.51 -10.34 5.24
C LYS A 16 -7.90 -10.39 3.76
N LEU A 17 -7.10 -9.80 2.88
CA LEU A 17 -7.37 -9.79 1.44
C LEU A 17 -7.42 -11.22 0.88
N TYR A 18 -6.37 -12.02 1.08
CA TYR A 18 -6.32 -13.37 0.49
C TYR A 18 -7.23 -14.38 1.20
N CYS A 19 -7.63 -14.13 2.45
CA CYS A 19 -8.59 -15.00 3.16
C CYS A 19 -10.05 -14.73 2.78
N THR A 20 -10.39 -13.52 2.33
CA THR A 20 -11.81 -13.10 2.18
C THR A 20 -12.23 -12.84 0.74
N LYS A 21 -11.30 -12.70 -0.20
CA LYS A 21 -11.59 -12.39 -1.60
C LYS A 21 -11.27 -13.59 -2.51
N PRO A 22 -12.11 -13.90 -3.51
CA PRO A 22 -11.84 -14.96 -4.45
C PRO A 22 -10.82 -14.49 -5.51
N LEU A 23 -9.55 -14.87 -5.30
CA LEU A 23 -8.40 -14.55 -6.17
C LEU A 23 -8.16 -13.04 -6.38
N GLY A 24 -6.96 -12.67 -6.80
CA GLY A 24 -6.61 -11.26 -7.02
C GLY A 24 -5.13 -11.03 -7.19
N CYS A 25 -4.76 -9.75 -7.20
CA CYS A 25 -3.39 -9.30 -7.35
C CYS A 25 -2.98 -8.46 -6.13
N VAL A 26 -1.82 -8.76 -5.56
CA VAL A 26 -1.17 -7.96 -4.52
C VAL A 26 0.07 -7.31 -5.14
N VAL A 27 0.16 -5.98 -5.06
CA VAL A 27 1.37 -5.24 -5.42
C VAL A 27 1.91 -4.56 -4.17
N LEU A 28 3.08 -4.97 -3.69
CA LEU A 28 3.72 -4.43 -2.50
C LEU A 28 4.89 -3.51 -2.88
N PHE A 29 4.88 -2.30 -2.35
CA PHE A 29 6.00 -1.36 -2.40
C PHE A 29 6.75 -1.42 -1.07
N SER A 30 7.65 -2.40 -0.92
CA SER A 30 8.49 -2.55 0.27
C SER A 30 9.78 -3.28 -0.06
N LYS A 31 10.82 -3.08 0.76
CA LYS A 31 12.09 -3.82 0.73
C LYS A 31 12.27 -4.70 1.96
N ASP A 32 11.29 -4.73 2.85
CA ASP A 32 11.35 -5.52 4.07
C ASP A 32 11.08 -6.99 3.78
N THR A 33 12.01 -7.85 4.19
CA THR A 33 11.93 -9.31 3.98
C THR A 33 10.96 -9.99 4.93
N ASP A 34 10.53 -9.31 6.00
CA ASP A 34 9.57 -9.86 6.96
C ASP A 34 8.18 -10.10 6.32
N PHE A 35 7.92 -9.55 5.13
CA PHE A 35 6.71 -9.81 4.35
C PHE A 35 6.74 -11.12 3.56
N VAL A 36 7.89 -11.78 3.39
CA VAL A 36 8.00 -13.03 2.61
C VAL A 36 6.95 -14.07 3.01
N PRO A 37 6.74 -14.40 4.31
CA PRO A 37 5.78 -15.45 4.69
C PRO A 37 4.33 -15.11 4.32
N VAL A 38 3.92 -13.84 4.43
CA VAL A 38 2.54 -13.44 4.12
C VAL A 38 2.30 -13.41 2.60
N LEU A 39 3.33 -13.11 1.81
CA LEU A 39 3.27 -13.12 0.35
C LEU A 39 3.24 -14.56 -0.20
N GLU A 40 4.00 -15.48 0.38
CA GLU A 40 3.94 -16.91 0.05
C GLU A 40 2.56 -17.49 0.34
N ALA A 41 1.97 -17.17 1.51
CA ALA A 41 0.62 -17.60 1.83
C ALA A 41 -0.43 -17.06 0.85
N ALA A 42 -0.29 -15.81 0.39
CA ALA A 42 -1.19 -15.24 -0.61
C ALA A 42 -1.05 -15.97 -1.96
N TRP A 43 0.18 -16.25 -2.38
CA TRP A 43 0.48 -16.99 -3.60
C TRP A 43 -0.09 -18.41 -3.58
N GLU A 44 0.07 -19.14 -2.48
CA GLU A 44 -0.53 -20.47 -2.28
C GLU A 44 -2.07 -20.47 -2.36
N LYS A 45 -2.70 -19.33 -2.01
CA LYS A 45 -4.14 -19.12 -2.15
C LYS A 45 -4.56 -18.68 -3.55
N GLY A 46 -3.63 -18.63 -4.50
CA GLY A 46 -3.87 -18.31 -5.90
C GLY A 46 -3.85 -16.81 -6.22
N PHE A 47 -3.36 -15.95 -5.32
CA PHE A 47 -3.15 -14.55 -5.64
C PHE A 47 -1.87 -14.38 -6.44
N GLU A 48 -1.90 -13.51 -7.45
CA GLU A 48 -0.68 -13.02 -8.09
C GLU A 48 -0.02 -12.00 -7.17
N VAL A 49 1.27 -12.20 -6.87
CA VAL A 49 2.00 -11.31 -5.97
C VAL A 49 3.17 -10.67 -6.70
N PHE A 50 3.21 -9.34 -6.64
CA PHE A 50 4.25 -8.52 -7.24
C PHE A 50 4.93 -7.64 -6.20
N ILE A 51 6.25 -7.55 -6.28
CA ILE A 51 7.02 -6.54 -5.56
C ILE A 51 7.38 -5.45 -6.54
N ALA A 52 6.94 -4.24 -6.24
CA ALA A 52 7.23 -3.08 -7.06
C ALA A 52 8.63 -2.56 -6.73
N ASN A 53 9.46 -2.46 -7.76
CA ASN A 53 10.78 -1.85 -7.70
C ASN A 53 10.75 -0.52 -8.46
N ILE A 54 11.28 0.53 -7.86
CA ILE A 54 11.44 1.83 -8.53
C ILE A 54 12.84 1.87 -9.14
N GLN A 55 12.92 2.06 -10.45
CA GLN A 55 14.16 1.96 -11.22
C GLN A 55 15.22 2.98 -10.77
N GLU A 56 14.81 4.18 -10.37
CA GLU A 56 15.69 5.25 -9.89
C GLU A 56 16.09 5.08 -8.43
N SER A 57 15.64 4.02 -7.75
CA SER A 57 16.04 3.79 -6.37
C SER A 57 17.41 3.10 -6.30
N PRO A 58 18.39 3.65 -5.54
CA PRO A 58 19.75 3.10 -5.49
C PRO A 58 19.82 1.72 -4.81
N ASN A 59 18.72 1.26 -4.21
CA ASN A 59 18.67 0.00 -3.48
C ASN A 59 17.83 -1.00 -4.29
N SER A 60 18.41 -2.12 -4.71
CA SER A 60 17.68 -3.19 -5.39
C SER A 60 16.73 -3.92 -4.44
N VAL A 61 15.67 -4.53 -4.98
CA VAL A 61 14.84 -5.50 -4.21
C VAL A 61 15.75 -6.65 -3.71
N PRO A 62 15.73 -6.96 -2.41
CA PRO A 62 16.50 -8.06 -1.83
C PRO A 62 16.19 -9.42 -2.48
N SER A 63 17.21 -10.29 -2.57
CA SER A 63 17.08 -11.60 -3.21
C SER A 63 16.02 -12.50 -2.58
N ASP A 64 15.80 -12.41 -1.27
CA ASP A 64 14.81 -13.25 -0.58
C ASP A 64 13.38 -12.88 -0.99
N LEU A 65 13.11 -11.60 -1.20
CA LEU A 65 11.84 -11.12 -1.75
C LEU A 65 11.64 -11.51 -3.22
N LYS A 66 12.72 -11.53 -4.02
CA LYS A 66 12.67 -11.92 -5.44
C LYS A 66 12.30 -13.38 -5.66
N LYS A 67 12.66 -14.27 -4.73
CA LYS A 67 12.37 -15.71 -4.86
C LYS A 67 10.88 -15.99 -4.73
N SER A 68 10.20 -15.26 -3.85
CA SER A 68 8.80 -15.51 -3.51
C SER A 68 7.81 -14.74 -4.39
N CYS A 69 8.27 -13.76 -5.19
CA CYS A 69 7.39 -12.88 -5.96
C CYS A 69 8.00 -12.43 -7.30
N ASN A 70 7.13 -12.11 -8.26
CA ASN A 70 7.54 -11.43 -9.49
C ASN A 70 7.86 -9.96 -9.20
N VAL A 71 8.96 -9.43 -9.73
CA VAL A 71 9.30 -8.01 -9.58
C VAL A 71 8.75 -7.22 -10.76
N ARG A 72 8.00 -6.14 -10.49
CA ARG A 72 7.63 -5.15 -11.51
C ARG A 72 8.53 -3.93 -11.35
N GLU A 73 9.26 -3.59 -12.40
CA GLU A 73 10.12 -2.40 -12.43
C GLU A 73 9.41 -1.26 -13.16
N LEU A 74 9.31 -0.10 -12.52
CA LEU A 74 8.77 1.11 -13.12
C LEU A 74 9.66 2.30 -12.75
N SER A 75 9.79 3.25 -13.67
CA SER A 75 10.39 4.55 -13.39
C SER A 75 9.44 5.44 -12.58
N VAL A 76 9.99 6.40 -11.82
CA VAL A 76 9.21 7.43 -11.14
C VAL A 76 8.36 8.21 -12.14
N ALA A 77 8.90 8.51 -13.33
CA ALA A 77 8.18 9.20 -14.39
C ALA A 77 6.95 8.39 -14.85
N GLU A 78 7.11 7.10 -15.12
CA GLU A 78 6.00 6.23 -15.50
C GLU A 78 4.97 6.10 -14.39
N ILE A 79 5.39 5.97 -13.13
CA ILE A 79 4.45 5.93 -12.00
C ILE A 79 3.65 7.23 -11.95
N VAL A 80 4.30 8.39 -12.05
CA VAL A 80 3.66 9.71 -11.99
C VAL A 80 2.72 9.95 -13.18
N ASP A 81 3.11 9.53 -14.38
CA ASP A 81 2.30 9.68 -15.59
C ASP A 81 1.04 8.79 -15.58
N ASN A 82 1.12 7.62 -14.92
CA ASN A 82 0.00 6.69 -14.74
C ASN A 82 -0.83 6.97 -13.49
N LEU A 83 -0.42 7.91 -12.63
CA LEU A 83 -1.29 8.35 -11.53
C LEU A 83 -2.58 8.91 -12.13
N PRO A 84 -3.76 8.57 -11.58
CA PRO A 84 -5.00 9.17 -12.02
C PRO A 84 -4.87 10.68 -11.89
N LYS A 85 -4.77 11.38 -13.03
CA LYS A 85 -4.77 12.84 -13.08
C LYS A 85 -6.10 13.24 -12.48
N ASN A 86 -6.05 13.69 -11.24
CA ASN A 86 -7.22 14.07 -10.46
C ASN A 86 -8.23 14.77 -11.37
N GLN A 87 -9.35 14.10 -11.69
CA GLN A 87 -10.53 14.75 -12.27
C GLN A 87 -11.22 15.67 -11.25
N TYR A 88 -10.52 16.01 -10.16
CA TYR A 88 -10.85 17.13 -9.32
C TYR A 88 -10.38 18.40 -10.04
N THR A 89 -11.28 18.97 -10.85
CA THR A 89 -11.28 20.43 -10.99
C THR A 89 -11.15 21.00 -9.58
N PRO A 90 -10.21 21.90 -9.29
CA PRO A 90 -10.11 22.52 -7.98
C PRO A 90 -11.38 23.32 -7.75
N LYS A 91 -12.39 22.71 -7.12
CA LYS A 91 -13.49 23.47 -6.51
C LYS A 91 -12.83 24.25 -5.39
N LYS A 92 -12.47 25.49 -5.70
CA LYS A 92 -12.06 26.53 -4.77
C LYS A 92 -13.16 26.65 -3.71
N LYS A 93 -13.07 25.85 -2.66
CA LYS A 93 -13.78 26.07 -1.40
C LYS A 93 -12.70 26.29 -0.37
N ASN A 94 -12.61 27.54 0.07
CA ASN A 94 -11.75 27.99 1.13
C ASN A 94 -12.10 27.23 2.42
N PHE A 95 -11.47 26.09 2.64
CA PHE A 95 -11.38 25.48 3.96
C PHE A 95 -9.93 25.07 4.15
N SER A 96 -9.16 26.02 4.67
CA SER A 96 -7.96 25.68 5.42
C SER A 96 -8.42 24.99 6.69
N SER A 97 -8.42 23.67 6.71
CA SER A 97 -8.31 22.93 7.96
C SER A 97 -7.05 22.09 7.85
N ASN A 98 -6.04 22.44 8.65
CA ASN A 98 -4.78 21.69 8.78
C ASN A 98 -4.96 20.34 9.50
N GLU A 99 -6.17 19.75 9.44
CA GLU A 99 -6.47 18.51 10.12
C GLU A 99 -6.22 17.30 9.22
N PRO A 100 -5.58 16.23 9.74
CA PRO A 100 -5.41 14.98 9.03
C PRO A 100 -6.75 14.40 8.61
N PHE A 101 -6.82 13.90 7.38
CA PHE A 101 -8.02 13.29 6.80
C PHE A 101 -8.61 12.15 7.66
N ASN A 102 -7.78 11.46 8.45
CA ASN A 102 -8.16 10.35 9.33
C ASN A 102 -8.27 10.75 10.82
N ASN A 103 -8.75 11.95 11.15
CA ASN A 103 -9.01 12.31 12.54
C ASN A 103 -10.17 11.45 13.12
N PRO A 104 -9.93 10.58 14.11
CA PRO A 104 -10.96 9.70 14.69
C PRO A 104 -11.98 10.45 15.57
N PHE A 105 -11.79 11.75 15.83
CA PHE A 105 -12.67 12.57 16.67
C PHE A 105 -13.72 13.37 15.88
N LYS A 106 -13.73 13.25 14.54
CA LYS A 106 -14.58 14.07 13.67
C LYS A 106 -16.09 13.90 13.93
N ASP A 107 -16.51 12.72 14.38
CA ASP A 107 -17.93 12.37 14.54
C ASP A 107 -18.46 12.55 15.97
N GLN A 108 -17.62 12.93 16.95
CA GLN A 108 -18.02 13.00 18.36
C GLN A 108 -18.56 14.37 18.80
N LEU A 109 -18.43 15.41 17.97
CA LEU A 109 -18.64 16.81 18.40
C LEU A 109 -20.06 17.36 18.27
N PHE A 110 -21.07 16.54 17.97
CA PHE A 110 -22.46 16.98 17.95
C PHE A 110 -23.32 16.25 18.99
N LYS A 111 -23.14 16.60 20.26
CA LYS A 111 -24.22 16.54 21.26
C LYS A 111 -24.34 17.91 21.92
N LYS A 112 -25.28 18.70 21.40
CA LYS A 112 -25.74 19.94 22.01
C LYS A 112 -26.92 19.59 22.92
N ASN A 113 -26.76 19.79 24.23
CA ASN A 113 -27.89 19.95 25.14
C ASN A 113 -28.34 21.42 25.10
#